data_AF-A0A2W4VZY0-F1
#
_entry.id   AF-A0A2W4VZY0-F1
#
_cell.length_a   1.000
_cell.length_b   1.000
_cell.length_c   1.000
_cell.angle_alpha   90.00
_cell.angle_beta   90.00
_cell.angle_gamma   90.00
#
_symmetry.space_group_name_H-M   'P 1'
#
loop_
_entity.id
_entity.type
_entity.pdbx_description
1 polymer ?
#
loop_
_entity_poly.entity_id
_entity_poly.type
_entity_poly.pdbx_seq_one_letter_code
_entity_poly.pdbx_strand_id
1 'polypeptide(L)' 'PLNQTALEIDGETYPLRPHLGFYTQPLSFIGLPVLSVPSHRSGNLPVGIQLIAAPYQEAKLFRVAARLESVGG' A
#
# COMPACT_ATOMS: atom_id res chain seq x y z
N PRO A 1 -1.15 8.89 17.47
CA PRO A 1 -0.98 10.01 18.42
C PRO A 1 -0.95 11.36 17.69
N LEU A 2 -1.84 12.29 18.07
CA LEU A 2 -2.28 13.45 17.25
C LEU A 2 -1.26 14.62 17.09
N ASN A 3 0.03 14.43 17.34
CA ASN A 3 1.00 15.53 17.23
C ASN A 3 2.42 15.11 16.80
N GLN A 4 2.53 13.96 16.15
CA GLN A 4 3.82 13.47 15.65
C GLN A 4 4.11 14.11 14.29
N THR A 5 5.26 14.77 14.14
CA THR A 5 5.66 15.48 12.91
C THR A 5 6.74 14.74 12.12
N ALA A 6 7.32 13.69 12.71
CA ALA A 6 8.40 12.90 12.13
C ALA A 6 8.17 11.39 12.34
N LEU A 7 8.58 10.60 11.35
CA LEU A 7 8.54 9.15 11.32
C LEU A 7 9.97 8.64 11.15
N GLU A 8 10.40 7.72 12.01
CA GLU A 8 11.69 7.05 11.86
C GLU A 8 11.50 5.77 11.04
N ILE A 9 12.21 5.65 9.92
CA ILE A 9 12.23 4.46 9.06
C ILE A 9 13.70 4.10 8.84
N ASP A 10 14.10 2.88 9.19
CA ASP A 10 15.48 2.36 9.03
C ASP A 10 16.58 3.29 9.62
N GLY A 11 16.27 3.98 10.73
CA GLY A 11 17.18 4.90 11.41
C GLY A 11 17.25 6.30 10.80
N GLU A 12 16.47 6.58 9.75
CA GLU A 12 16.34 7.90 9.15
C GLU A 12 15.03 8.58 9.54
N THR A 13 15.13 9.87 9.87
CA THR A 13 13.99 10.68 10.31
C THR A 13 13.33 11.37 9.12
N TYR A 14 12.10 10.96 8.82
CA TYR A 14 11.29 11.50 7.72
C TYR A 14 10.17 12.42 8.24
N PRO A 15 9.91 13.58 7.62
CA PRO A 15 8.77 14.42 7.98
C PRO A 15 7.43 13.72 7.66
N LEU A 16 6.56 13.57 8.65
CA LEU A 16 5.33 12.75 8.56
C LEU A 16 4.35 13.24 7.48
N ARG A 17 4.20 14.56 7.35
CA ARG A 17 3.20 15.20 6.46
C ARG A 17 3.45 15.02 4.96
N PRO A 18 4.68 15.18 4.43
CA PRO A 18 4.95 14.91 3.02
C PRO A 18 5.00 13.40 2.68
N HIS A 19 5.37 12.51 3.60
CA HIS A 19 5.53 11.07 3.29
C HIS A 19 4.23 10.27 3.26
N LEU A 20 3.16 10.72 3.93
CA LEU A 20 1.83 10.09 3.83
C LEU A 20 1.16 10.32 2.46
N GLY A 21 1.50 11.40 1.76
CA GLY A 21 0.98 11.73 0.42
C GLY A 21 1.85 11.24 -0.74
N PHE A 22 3.15 11.02 -0.53
CA PHE A 22 4.09 10.68 -1.60
C PHE A 22 3.82 9.29 -2.22
N TYR A 23 3.31 8.35 -1.42
CA TYR A 23 2.99 6.99 -1.88
C TYR A 23 1.59 6.85 -2.49
N THR A 24 0.77 7.91 -2.51
CA THR A 24 -0.58 7.90 -3.11
C THR A 24 -0.75 8.88 -4.27
N GLN A 25 0.15 9.86 -4.42
CA GLN A 25 0.02 10.93 -5.41
C GLN A 25 0.44 10.59 -6.85
N PRO A 26 1.44 9.73 -7.16
CA PRO A 26 1.81 9.52 -8.57
C PRO A 26 0.82 8.69 -9.38
N LEU A 27 -0.04 7.89 -8.72
CA LEU A 27 -0.90 6.91 -9.38
C LEU A 27 -2.38 7.27 -9.39
N SER A 28 -2.86 7.99 -8.37
CA SER A 28 -4.25 8.47 -8.33
C SER A 28 -4.53 9.56 -9.38
N PHE A 29 -3.49 10.30 -9.80
CA PHE A 29 -3.63 11.43 -10.73
C PHE A 29 -3.86 11.01 -12.20
N ILE A 30 -3.56 9.75 -12.54
CA ILE A 30 -3.67 9.19 -13.91
C ILE A 30 -4.81 8.17 -14.05
N GLY A 31 -5.67 8.02 -13.02
CA GLY A 31 -6.84 7.13 -13.07
C GLY A 31 -6.51 5.64 -13.15
N LEU A 32 -5.31 5.24 -12.71
CA LEU A 32 -4.92 3.83 -12.70
C LEU A 32 -5.66 3.08 -11.58
N PRO A 33 -6.16 1.87 -11.86
CA PRO A 33 -6.77 1.06 -10.82
C PRO A 33 -5.71 0.56 -9.82
N VAL A 34 -6.02 0.69 -8.53
CA VAL A 34 -5.14 0.30 -7.41
C VAL A 34 -5.95 -0.48 -6.38
N LEU A 35 -5.36 -1.56 -5.84
CA LEU A 35 -5.96 -2.42 -4.82
C LEU A 35 -4.93 -2.75 -3.73
N SER A 36 -5.29 -2.61 -2.46
CA SER A 36 -4.44 -2.99 -1.31
C SER A 36 -4.91 -4.32 -0.73
N VAL A 37 -4.00 -5.28 -0.60
CA VAL A 37 -4.28 -6.61 -0.04
C VAL A 37 -3.46 -6.80 1.24
N PRO A 38 -4.09 -7.11 2.38
CA PRO A 38 -3.35 -7.37 3.62
C PRO A 38 -2.61 -8.71 3.50
N SER A 39 -1.34 -8.74 3.91
CA SER A 39 -0.57 -9.96 4.14
C SER A 39 -0.31 -10.08 5.63
N HIS A 40 -0.81 -11.17 6.22
CA HIS A 40 -0.63 -11.46 7.63
C HIS A 40 0.55 -12.41 7.81
N ARG A 41 1.42 -12.11 8.78
CA ARG A 41 2.43 -13.04 9.27
C ARG A 41 2.28 -13.13 10.78
N SER A 42 2.12 -14.34 11.29
CA SER A 42 1.96 -14.59 12.73
C SER A 42 3.04 -13.85 13.54
N GLY A 43 2.62 -13.15 14.58
CA GLY A 43 3.50 -12.39 15.48
C GLY A 43 4.01 -11.05 14.95
N ASN A 44 3.58 -10.58 13.77
CA ASN A 44 3.99 -9.29 13.19
C ASN A 44 2.77 -8.40 12.88
N LEU A 45 3.01 -7.09 12.75
CA LEU A 45 1.99 -6.18 12.21
C LEU A 45 1.69 -6.55 10.75
N PRO A 46 0.41 -6.55 10.32
CA PRO A 46 0.05 -6.86 8.94
C PRO A 46 0.64 -5.84 7.97
N VAL A 47 1.17 -6.33 6.86
CA VAL A 47 1.76 -5.51 5.79
C VAL A 47 0.79 -5.44 4.62
N GLY A 48 0.52 -4.23 4.11
CA GLY A 48 -0.30 -4.03 2.92
C GLY A 48 0.51 -4.18 1.64
N ILE A 49 0.04 -5.01 0.71
CA ILE A 49 0.59 -5.14 -0.64
C ILE A 49 -0.26 -4.28 -1.57
N GLN A 50 0.32 -3.25 -2.20
CA GLN A 50 -0.36 -2.45 -3.21
C GLN A 50 -0.17 -3.04 -4.59
N LEU A 51 -1.29 -3.39 -5.23
CA LEU A 51 -1.36 -3.84 -6.61
C LEU A 51 -1.84 -2.68 -7.48
N ILE A 52 -1.14 -2.45 -8.58
CA ILE A 52 -1.44 -1.37 -9.53
C ILE A 52 -1.51 -1.99 -10.92
N ALA A 53 -2.53 -1.65 -11.70
CA ALA A 53 -2.62 -2.10 -13.09
C ALA A 53 -2.75 -0.91 -14.05
N ALA A 54 -2.59 -1.20 -15.34
CA ALA A 54 -2.90 -0.27 -16.42
C ALA A 54 -4.41 0.10 -16.40
N PRO A 55 -4.83 1.21 -17.04
CA PRO A 55 -6.23 1.63 -17.06
C PRO A 55 -7.17 0.51 -17.54
N TYR A 56 -8.36 0.42 -16.92
CA TYR A 56 -9.43 -0.53 -17.26
C TYR A 56 -9.09 -2.03 -17.06
N GLN A 57 -8.12 -2.34 -16.19
CA GLN A 57 -7.68 -3.71 -15.91
C GLN A 57 -7.99 -4.17 -14.48
N GLU A 58 -9.09 -3.71 -13.90
CA GLU A 58 -9.58 -4.08 -12.56
C GLU A 58 -9.73 -5.60 -12.40
N ALA A 59 -10.20 -6.28 -13.45
CA ALA A 59 -10.34 -7.73 -13.44
C ALA A 59 -9.00 -8.46 -13.21
N LYS A 60 -7.87 -7.92 -13.69
CA LYS A 60 -6.55 -8.50 -13.42
C LYS A 60 -6.12 -8.26 -11.98
N LEU A 61 -6.42 -7.08 -11.42
CA LEU A 61 -6.15 -6.77 -10.01
C LEU A 61 -6.89 -7.72 -9.08
N PHE A 62 -8.20 -7.91 -9.28
CA PHE A 62 -8.98 -8.83 -8.46
C PHE A 62 -8.48 -10.27 -8.55
N ARG A 63 -8.08 -10.74 -9.75
CA ARG A 63 -7.48 -12.08 -9.91
C ARG A 63 -6.19 -12.25 -9.13
N VAL A 64 -5.30 -11.25 -9.16
CA VAL A 64 -4.03 -11.30 -8.42
C VAL A 64 -4.29 -11.22 -6.92
N ALA A 65 -5.21 -10.36 -6.47
CA ALA A 65 -5.58 -10.25 -5.07
C ALA A 65 -6.18 -11.54 -4.51
N ALA A 66 -7.12 -12.17 -5.23
CA ALA A 66 -7.70 -13.45 -4.83
C ALA A 66 -6.63 -14.55 -4.75
N ARG A 67 -5.65 -14.53 -5.66
CA ARG A 67 -4.51 -15.45 -5.57
C ARG A 67 -3.69 -15.18 -4.32
N LEU A 68 -3.32 -13.93 -4.04
CA LEU A 68 -2.52 -13.55 -2.87
C LEU A 68 -3.21 -13.92 -1.55
N GLU A 69 -4.51 -13.67 -1.44
CA GLU A 69 -5.33 -14.11 -0.30
C GLU A 69 -5.25 -15.63 -0.12
N SER A 70 -5.32 -16.41 -1.21
CA SER A 70 -5.28 -17.88 -1.14
C SER A 70 -3.92 -18.48 -0.75
N VAL A 71 -2.81 -17.74 -0.90
CA VAL A 71 -1.45 -18.26 -0.61
C VAL A 71 -0.78 -17.64 0.61
N GLY A 72 -1.33 -16.56 1.18
CA GLY A 72 -0.67 -15.81 2.24
C GLY A 72 -1.58 -14.94 3.12
N GLY A 73 -2.88 -15.23 3.16
CA GLY A 73 -3.75 -14.83 4.27
C GLY A 73 -3.43 -15.57 5.55
#